data_AF-A0A3M2HM87-F1
#
_entry.id   AF-A0A3M2HM87-F1
#
_cell.length_a   1.000
_cell.length_b   1.000
_cell.length_c   1.000
_cell.angle_alpha   90.00
_cell.angle_beta   90.00
_cell.angle_gamma   90.00
#
_symmetry.space_group_name_H-M   'P 1'
#
loop_
_entity.id
_entity.type
_entity.pdbx_description
1 polymer ?
#
loop_
_entity_poly.entity_id
_entity_poly.type
_entity_poly.pdbx_seq_one_letter_code
_entity_poly.pdbx_strand_id
1 'polypeptide(L)'
;MVEKIVLGEKVLVPVVYLSAASADKYRLDGATIAANDVSLDATGTVTNTGTLKAGNSLSIDARDLVNGGQMKAGGVLYANASNDILNRNGVINARQVTLSAGRDVLSDTRIALGQSDGASIEAGDALSIRAGRGIALAGTQITAKGQASLAAGRDITLSSSQYQGLPAGASAPTLATRIAAGQNAVLNARRDITLDRSTVTAGNSAVLAAGRDFVGGGHGAVGRADGGQCRPGRGVMGSQVVGTRDVAIAANGTLSINARRDHEENFELLQFHQDDGHRVEV
;
A
#
# COMPACT_ATOMS: atom_id res chain seq x y z
N MET A 1 -30.16 33.26 9.96
CA MET A 1 -31.50 32.66 10.11
C MET A 1 -32.32 33.08 8.90
N VAL A 2 -33.26 32.25 8.48
CA VAL A 2 -34.18 32.58 7.38
C VAL A 2 -35.60 32.37 7.87
N GLU A 3 -36.51 33.25 7.44
CA GLU A 3 -37.93 33.14 7.77
C GLU A 3 -38.54 31.97 7.02
N LYS A 4 -39.25 31.09 7.72
CA LYS A 4 -39.99 29.98 7.14
C LYS A 4 -41.36 29.88 7.81
N ILE A 5 -42.41 29.63 7.01
CA ILE A 5 -43.75 29.37 7.53
C ILE A 5 -43.86 27.89 7.86
N VAL A 6 -44.17 27.58 9.12
CA VAL A 6 -44.42 26.21 9.60
C VAL A 6 -45.77 26.20 10.30
N LEU A 7 -46.70 25.37 9.81
CA LEU A 7 -48.08 25.28 10.33
C LEU A 7 -48.81 26.63 10.39
N GLY A 8 -48.55 27.53 9.44
CA GLY A 8 -49.19 28.85 9.36
C GLY A 8 -48.52 29.95 10.19
N GLU A 9 -47.53 29.61 11.03
CA GLU A 9 -46.80 30.58 11.85
C GLU A 9 -45.44 30.93 11.26
N LYS A 10 -45.07 32.22 11.34
CA LYS A 10 -43.81 32.74 10.82
C LYS A 10 -42.70 32.51 11.85
N VAL A 11 -41.82 31.56 11.57
CA VAL A 11 -40.73 31.19 12.49
C VAL A 11 -39.35 31.40 11.86
N LEU A 12 -38.40 31.82 12.69
CA LEU A 12 -36.99 31.91 12.29
C LEU A 12 -36.34 30.55 12.47
N VAL A 13 -35.97 29.91 11.37
CA VAL A 13 -35.19 28.67 11.42
C VAL A 13 -33.69 28.99 11.34
N PRO A 14 -32.85 28.31 12.13
CA PRO A 14 -31.41 28.37 11.97
C PRO A 14 -31.04 27.91 10.55
N VAL A 15 -30.24 28.71 9.86
CA VAL A 15 -29.59 28.32 8.61
C VAL A 15 -28.11 28.35 8.88
N VAL A 16 -27.46 27.19 8.73
CA VAL A 16 -26.02 27.06 8.88
C VAL A 16 -25.40 27.19 7.50
N TYR A 17 -24.62 28.25 7.30
CA TYR A 17 -23.80 28.42 6.12
C TYR A 17 -22.42 27.83 6.41
N LEU A 18 -22.11 26.66 5.84
CA LEU A 18 -20.74 26.15 5.84
C LEU A 18 -19.96 26.91 4.77
N SER A 19 -18.77 27.41 5.11
CA SER A 19 -17.84 27.90 4.09
C SER A 19 -17.44 26.74 3.18
N ALA A 20 -17.14 26.99 1.91
CA ALA A 20 -16.72 25.94 0.96
C ALA A 20 -15.58 25.09 1.55
N ALA A 21 -14.57 25.72 2.16
CA ALA A 21 -13.46 25.04 2.83
C ALA A 21 -13.88 24.15 4.02
N SER A 22 -14.93 24.52 4.76
CA SER A 22 -15.45 23.70 5.85
C SER A 22 -16.37 22.59 5.33
N ALA A 23 -17.18 22.89 4.31
CA ALA A 23 -18.01 21.92 3.63
C ALA A 23 -17.16 20.81 3.00
N ASP A 24 -16.02 21.13 2.40
CA ASP A 24 -15.09 20.14 1.83
C ASP A 24 -14.47 19.25 2.91
N LYS A 25 -14.11 19.81 4.07
CA LYS A 25 -13.62 19.06 5.23
C LYS A 25 -14.68 18.09 5.79
N TYR A 26 -15.93 18.51 5.93
CA TYR A 26 -17.01 17.68 6.48
C TYR A 26 -17.70 16.76 5.46
N ARG A 27 -17.47 16.95 4.16
CA ARG A 27 -17.88 16.00 3.11
C ARG A 27 -16.96 14.79 3.02
N LEU A 28 -15.71 14.90 3.50
CA LEU A 28 -14.68 13.87 3.35
C LEU A 28 -14.70 12.81 4.46
N ASP A 29 -15.09 13.17 5.70
CA ASP A 29 -14.90 12.31 6.88
C ASP A 29 -16.01 11.28 7.13
N GLY A 30 -17.12 11.35 6.39
CA GLY A 30 -18.25 10.40 6.43
C GLY A 30 -18.84 10.14 7.83
N ALA A 31 -19.67 9.10 7.96
CA ALA A 31 -20.21 8.67 9.24
C ALA A 31 -19.15 7.95 10.09
N THR A 32 -19.15 8.14 11.41
CA THR A 32 -18.24 7.42 12.32
C THR A 32 -18.97 6.31 13.07
N ILE A 33 -18.44 5.09 13.00
CA ILE A 33 -18.78 3.96 13.87
C ILE A 33 -17.60 3.76 14.81
N ALA A 34 -17.83 3.90 16.12
CA ALA A 34 -16.80 3.75 17.14
C ALA A 34 -17.26 2.84 18.27
N ALA A 35 -16.43 1.86 18.62
CA ALA A 35 -16.65 0.94 19.74
C ALA A 35 -15.32 0.45 20.31
N ASN A 36 -15.34 -0.29 21.43
CA ASN A 36 -14.13 -1.00 21.84
C ASN A 36 -13.77 -2.09 20.82
N ASP A 37 -14.77 -2.87 20.41
CA ASP A 37 -14.65 -3.87 19.36
C ASP A 37 -15.75 -3.66 18.32
N VAL A 38 -15.39 -3.76 17.04
CA VAL A 38 -16.30 -3.63 15.91
C VAL A 38 -16.23 -4.93 15.12
N SER A 39 -17.38 -5.57 14.92
CA SER A 39 -17.50 -6.78 14.10
C SER A 39 -18.54 -6.54 13.01
N LEU A 40 -18.14 -6.75 11.75
CA LEU A 40 -19.02 -6.65 10.59
C LEU A 40 -19.03 -7.99 9.87
N ASP A 41 -20.16 -8.68 9.89
CA ASP A 41 -20.38 -9.92 9.14
C ASP A 41 -21.43 -9.65 8.06
N ALA A 42 -21.02 -9.71 6.80
CA ALA A 42 -21.87 -9.44 5.66
C ALA A 42 -21.70 -10.51 4.59
N THR A 43 -22.80 -11.05 4.08
CA THR A 43 -22.77 -11.95 2.90
C THR A 43 -22.47 -11.19 1.59
N GLY A 44 -22.55 -9.86 1.62
CA GLY A 44 -22.37 -8.98 0.48
C GLY A 44 -21.10 -8.13 0.56
N THR A 45 -21.17 -6.94 -0.03
CA THR A 45 -20.06 -5.98 -0.02
C THR A 45 -20.17 -5.07 1.21
N VAL A 46 -19.09 -4.94 1.96
CA VAL A 46 -18.93 -3.90 2.98
C VAL A 46 -18.27 -2.70 2.33
N THR A 47 -18.93 -1.54 2.35
CA THR A 47 -18.40 -0.28 1.82
C THR A 47 -18.21 0.71 2.97
N ASN A 48 -16.96 1.09 3.25
CA ASN A 48 -16.65 2.14 4.20
C ASN A 48 -16.27 3.44 3.46
N THR A 49 -17.05 4.50 3.67
CA THR A 49 -16.76 5.86 3.18
C THR A 49 -16.56 6.86 4.32
N GLY A 50 -16.66 6.42 5.57
CA GLY A 50 -16.46 7.24 6.76
C GLY A 50 -15.38 6.65 7.65
N THR A 51 -15.61 6.61 8.96
CA THR A 51 -14.64 6.10 9.93
C THR A 51 -15.18 4.88 10.66
N LEU A 52 -14.49 3.75 10.56
CA LEU A 52 -14.64 2.59 11.44
C LEU A 52 -13.51 2.62 12.46
N LYS A 53 -13.81 2.82 13.74
CA LYS A 53 -12.82 2.94 14.82
C LYS A 53 -13.09 1.95 15.94
N ALA A 54 -12.20 0.98 16.12
CA ALA A 54 -12.19 0.08 17.26
C ALA A 54 -11.10 0.47 18.27
N GLY A 55 -11.42 0.46 19.56
CA GLY A 55 -10.43 0.61 20.64
C GLY A 55 -9.44 -0.55 20.70
N ASN A 56 -9.91 -1.76 20.45
CA ASN A 56 -9.16 -3.01 20.51
C ASN A 56 -9.22 -3.76 19.17
N SER A 57 -10.37 -4.29 18.75
CA SER A 57 -10.46 -5.14 17.55
C SER A 57 -11.47 -4.65 16.52
N LEU A 58 -11.05 -4.57 15.25
CA LEU A 58 -11.94 -4.38 14.09
C LEU A 58 -11.89 -5.65 13.23
N SER A 59 -12.98 -6.41 13.22
CA SER A 59 -13.14 -7.61 12.38
C SER A 59 -14.17 -7.36 11.29
N ILE A 60 -13.83 -7.72 10.06
CA ILE A 60 -14.72 -7.63 8.90
C ILE A 60 -14.66 -8.96 8.14
N ASP A 61 -15.80 -9.62 8.03
CA ASP A 61 -16.02 -10.77 7.17
C ASP A 61 -17.04 -10.38 6.11
N ALA A 62 -16.64 -10.45 4.84
CA ALA A 62 -17.46 -9.97 3.72
C ALA A 62 -17.26 -10.82 2.46
N ARG A 63 -18.12 -10.62 1.45
CA ARG A 63 -17.82 -11.08 0.08
C ARG A 63 -16.76 -10.18 -0.56
N ASP A 64 -16.98 -8.87 -0.53
CA ASP A 64 -15.97 -7.87 -0.88
C ASP A 64 -15.89 -6.79 0.19
N LEU A 65 -14.72 -6.17 0.34
CA LEU A 65 -14.53 -4.99 1.16
C LEU A 65 -14.04 -3.83 0.30
N VAL A 66 -14.77 -2.71 0.34
CA VAL A 66 -14.36 -1.46 -0.31
C VAL A 66 -14.13 -0.42 0.79
N ASN A 67 -12.87 -0.05 1.02
CA ASN A 67 -12.50 1.03 1.91
C ASN A 67 -12.12 2.27 1.11
N GLY A 68 -12.93 3.33 1.21
CA GLY A 68 -12.62 4.68 0.76
C GLY A 68 -12.55 5.70 1.89
N GLY A 69 -12.72 5.27 3.13
CA GLY A 69 -12.59 6.09 4.34
C GLY A 69 -11.47 5.58 5.25
N GLN A 70 -11.69 5.67 6.56
CA GLN A 70 -10.74 5.24 7.59
C GLN A 70 -11.21 3.94 8.28
N MET A 71 -10.32 2.95 8.39
CA MET A 71 -10.49 1.78 9.25
C MET A 71 -9.34 1.75 10.26
N LYS A 72 -9.67 1.88 11.54
CA LYS A 72 -8.71 2.05 12.64
C LYS A 72 -8.97 1.09 13.78
N ALA A 73 -7.94 0.40 14.29
CA ALA A 73 -8.03 -0.42 15.50
C ALA A 73 -6.83 -0.21 16.42
N GLY A 74 -7.03 -0.07 17.74
CA GLY A 74 -5.90 0.06 18.68
C GLY A 74 -5.09 -1.24 18.85
N GLY A 75 -5.72 -2.40 18.65
CA GLY A 75 -5.10 -3.72 18.71
C GLY A 75 -4.97 -4.37 17.34
N VAL A 76 -6.01 -5.06 16.90
CA VAL A 76 -5.98 -5.89 15.69
C VAL A 76 -7.06 -5.43 14.72
N LEU A 77 -6.68 -5.28 13.45
CA LEU A 77 -7.60 -5.14 12.34
C LEU A 77 -7.49 -6.40 11.47
N TYR A 78 -8.58 -7.14 11.39
CA TYR A 78 -8.74 -8.31 10.55
C TYR A 78 -9.82 -8.04 9.51
N ALA A 79 -9.45 -8.09 8.24
CA ALA A 79 -10.38 -7.98 7.13
C ALA A 79 -10.26 -9.22 6.24
N ASN A 80 -11.34 -9.97 6.16
CA ASN A 80 -11.45 -11.17 5.35
C ASN A 80 -12.56 -10.98 4.32
N ALA A 81 -12.19 -11.07 3.03
CA ALA A 81 -13.10 -11.01 1.91
C ALA A 81 -13.05 -12.32 1.12
N SER A 82 -14.19 -12.94 0.85
CA SER A 82 -14.22 -14.15 0.03
C SER A 82 -13.76 -13.89 -1.41
N ASN A 83 -13.90 -12.67 -1.90
CA ASN A 83 -13.43 -12.22 -3.20
C ASN A 83 -12.31 -11.19 -3.06
N ASP A 84 -12.65 -9.89 -2.97
CA ASP A 84 -11.68 -8.82 -3.15
C ASP A 84 -11.69 -7.82 -1.97
N ILE A 85 -10.51 -7.31 -1.62
CA ILE A 85 -10.34 -6.15 -0.73
C ILE A 85 -9.82 -4.99 -1.58
N LEU A 86 -10.51 -3.86 -1.53
CA LEU A 86 -10.20 -2.66 -2.31
C LEU A 86 -10.03 -1.47 -1.36
N ASN A 87 -8.79 -0.99 -1.21
CA ASN A 87 -8.48 0.23 -0.48
C ASN A 87 -8.24 1.40 -1.45
N ARG A 88 -9.27 2.21 -1.70
CA ARG A 88 -9.27 3.27 -2.73
C ARG A 88 -9.27 4.64 -2.08
N ASN A 89 -8.12 5.31 -2.02
CA ASN A 89 -7.90 6.51 -1.19
C ASN A 89 -8.20 6.31 0.30
N GLY A 90 -8.32 5.07 0.75
CA GLY A 90 -8.65 4.74 2.13
C GLY A 90 -7.41 4.58 3.02
N VAL A 91 -7.61 4.78 4.32
CA VAL A 91 -6.60 4.57 5.35
C VAL A 91 -6.97 3.34 6.17
N ILE A 92 -6.03 2.41 6.31
CA ILE A 92 -6.14 1.23 7.17
C ILE A 92 -5.02 1.33 8.20
N ASN A 93 -5.33 1.41 9.49
CA ASN A 93 -4.32 1.57 10.54
C ASN A 93 -4.66 0.72 11.77
N ALA A 94 -3.72 -0.07 12.25
CA ALA A 94 -3.84 -0.74 13.54
C ALA A 94 -2.49 -1.07 14.17
N ARG A 95 -2.45 -1.63 15.38
CA ARG A 95 -1.20 -2.24 15.88
C ARG A 95 -0.84 -3.48 15.05
N GLN A 96 -1.80 -4.35 14.73
CA GLN A 96 -1.62 -5.46 13.79
C GLN A 96 -2.69 -5.40 12.69
N VAL A 97 -2.27 -5.54 11.44
CA VAL A 97 -3.17 -5.53 10.27
C VAL A 97 -3.06 -6.86 9.53
N THR A 98 -4.20 -7.51 9.31
CA THR A 98 -4.31 -8.68 8.43
C THR A 98 -5.41 -8.44 7.41
N LEU A 99 -5.04 -8.46 6.13
CA LEU A 99 -5.96 -8.42 5.00
C LEU A 99 -5.91 -9.77 4.28
N SER A 100 -7.04 -10.44 4.12
CA SER A 100 -7.16 -11.75 3.49
C SER A 100 -8.25 -11.70 2.42
N ALA A 101 -7.89 -11.90 1.16
CA ALA A 101 -8.82 -11.94 0.05
C ALA A 101 -8.75 -13.30 -0.67
N GLY A 102 -9.89 -13.89 -0.99
CA GLY A 102 -9.95 -15.13 -1.78
C GLY A 102 -9.44 -14.94 -3.23
N ARG A 103 -9.48 -13.71 -3.74
CA ARG A 103 -8.98 -13.32 -5.06
C ARG A 103 -7.92 -12.23 -4.94
N ASP A 104 -8.30 -10.96 -4.88
CA ASP A 104 -7.32 -9.88 -4.98
C ASP A 104 -7.36 -8.91 -3.79
N VAL A 105 -6.18 -8.38 -3.44
CA VAL A 105 -6.07 -7.17 -2.63
C VAL A 105 -5.56 -6.04 -3.51
N LEU A 106 -6.38 -5.01 -3.69
CA LEU A 106 -6.05 -3.81 -4.46
C LEU A 106 -5.98 -2.63 -3.51
N SER A 107 -4.91 -1.84 -3.62
CA SER A 107 -4.85 -0.52 -3.00
C SER A 107 -4.42 0.49 -4.04
N ASP A 108 -5.24 1.54 -4.22
CA ASP A 108 -4.98 2.57 -5.22
C ASP A 108 -5.17 3.97 -4.67
N THR A 109 -4.20 4.83 -5.00
CA THR A 109 -4.30 6.27 -4.80
C THR A 109 -4.79 6.94 -6.07
N ARG A 110 -5.89 7.66 -5.95
CA ARG A 110 -6.62 8.43 -6.94
C ARG A 110 -6.88 9.82 -6.41
N ILE A 111 -5.82 10.60 -6.22
CA ILE A 111 -5.93 11.99 -5.73
C ILE A 111 -6.06 12.95 -6.91
N ALA A 112 -6.95 13.92 -6.75
CA ALA A 112 -7.01 15.12 -7.60
C ALA A 112 -5.95 16.15 -7.13
N LEU A 113 -5.56 17.07 -8.00
CA LEU A 113 -4.64 18.16 -7.63
C LEU A 113 -5.16 18.92 -6.39
N GLY A 114 -4.33 19.04 -5.36
CA GLY A 114 -4.68 19.72 -4.09
C GLY A 114 -5.24 18.81 -2.98
N GLN A 115 -5.42 17.51 -3.22
CA GLN A 115 -5.72 16.51 -2.20
C GLN A 115 -4.42 15.87 -1.66
N SER A 116 -4.35 15.71 -0.34
CA SER A 116 -3.12 15.30 0.36
C SER A 116 -3.04 13.80 0.64
N ASP A 117 -4.20 13.14 0.78
CA ASP A 117 -4.25 11.81 1.38
C ASP A 117 -4.43 10.74 0.30
N GLY A 118 -3.39 9.93 0.12
CA GLY A 118 -3.42 8.72 -0.69
C GLY A 118 -3.83 7.49 0.12
N ALA A 119 -4.00 6.37 -0.57
CA ALA A 119 -4.27 5.09 0.10
C ALA A 119 -3.06 4.68 0.98
N SER A 120 -3.32 4.38 2.25
CA SER A 120 -2.30 3.91 3.19
C SER A 120 -2.75 2.69 3.99
N ILE A 121 -1.78 1.83 4.32
CA ILE A 121 -1.95 0.65 5.17
C ILE A 121 -0.82 0.62 6.19
N GLU A 122 -1.17 0.76 7.45
CA GLU A 122 -0.23 1.01 8.54
C GLU A 122 -0.41 0.02 9.69
N ALA A 123 0.70 -0.60 10.11
CA ALA A 123 0.75 -1.48 11.26
C ALA A 123 1.78 -1.00 12.29
N GLY A 124 1.36 -0.90 13.55
CA GLY A 124 2.22 -0.61 14.69
C GLY A 124 3.19 -1.74 15.09
N ASP A 125 2.94 -2.97 14.62
CA ASP A 125 3.77 -4.17 14.78
C ASP A 125 3.85 -4.91 13.44
N ALA A 126 2.90 -5.80 13.15
CA ALA A 126 2.97 -6.71 12.01
C ALA A 126 1.86 -6.42 11.00
N LEU A 127 2.21 -6.51 9.72
CA LEU A 127 1.31 -6.38 8.59
C LEU A 127 1.35 -7.66 7.75
N SER A 128 0.18 -8.24 7.48
CA SER A 128 0.02 -9.37 6.59
C SER A 128 -1.07 -9.10 5.55
N ILE A 129 -0.72 -9.25 4.27
CA ILE A 129 -1.66 -9.18 3.16
C ILE A 129 -1.59 -10.50 2.40
N ARG A 130 -2.73 -11.18 2.28
CA ARG A 130 -2.85 -12.44 1.56
C ARG A 130 -3.94 -12.34 0.50
N ALA A 131 -3.62 -12.78 -0.71
CA ALA A 131 -4.55 -12.83 -1.82
C ALA A 131 -4.48 -14.19 -2.50
N GLY A 132 -5.63 -14.84 -2.73
CA GLY A 132 -5.68 -16.12 -3.43
C GLY A 132 -5.25 -16.03 -4.90
N ARG A 133 -5.30 -14.83 -5.49
CA ARG A 133 -4.87 -14.52 -6.86
C ARG A 133 -3.80 -13.43 -6.88
N GLY A 134 -4.12 -12.17 -6.64
CA GLY A 134 -3.16 -11.07 -6.87
C GLY A 134 -3.13 -9.98 -5.81
N ILE A 135 -1.99 -9.34 -5.64
CA ILE A 135 -1.87 -8.09 -4.87
C ILE A 135 -1.43 -6.99 -5.84
N ALA A 136 -2.20 -5.91 -5.93
CA ALA A 136 -1.89 -4.77 -6.78
C ALA A 136 -1.91 -3.47 -5.97
N LEU A 137 -0.77 -2.79 -5.91
CA LEU A 137 -0.59 -1.57 -5.13
C LEU A 137 -0.16 -0.44 -6.07
N ALA A 138 -1.00 0.58 -6.20
CA ALA A 138 -0.80 1.70 -7.10
C ALA A 138 -0.73 3.01 -6.30
N GLY A 139 0.47 3.59 -6.19
CA GLY A 139 0.73 4.79 -5.38
C GLY A 139 0.33 4.65 -3.91
N THR A 140 0.41 3.44 -3.35
CA THR A 140 0.03 3.15 -1.97
C THR A 140 1.23 3.26 -1.03
N GLN A 141 1.02 3.82 0.16
CA GLN A 141 2.00 3.79 1.25
C GLN A 141 1.69 2.65 2.21
N ILE A 142 2.61 1.69 2.37
CA ILE A 142 2.53 0.62 3.36
C ILE A 142 3.64 0.81 4.37
N THR A 143 3.29 0.81 5.66
CA THR A 143 4.25 0.94 6.76
C THR A 143 3.94 -0.09 7.85
N ALA A 144 4.93 -0.90 8.22
CA ALA A 144 4.86 -1.78 9.38
C ALA A 144 6.06 -1.52 10.28
N LYS A 145 5.87 -1.24 11.57
CA LYS A 145 7.02 -1.03 12.48
C LYS A 145 7.80 -2.31 12.77
N GLY A 146 7.18 -3.47 12.58
CA GLY A 146 7.79 -4.80 12.62
C GLY A 146 7.89 -5.40 11.22
N GLN A 147 7.33 -6.59 11.03
CA GLN A 147 7.36 -7.31 9.75
C GLN A 147 6.21 -6.89 8.83
N ALA A 148 6.50 -6.74 7.54
CA ALA A 148 5.51 -6.67 6.47
C ALA A 148 5.59 -7.94 5.60
N SER A 149 4.47 -8.64 5.42
CA SER A 149 4.39 -9.83 4.56
C SER A 149 3.24 -9.72 3.58
N LEU A 150 3.56 -9.82 2.28
CA LEU A 150 2.60 -9.85 1.18
C LEU A 150 2.72 -11.21 0.49
N ALA A 151 1.61 -11.94 0.38
CA ALA A 151 1.58 -13.25 -0.27
C ALA A 151 0.43 -13.34 -1.28
N ALA A 152 0.76 -13.63 -2.55
CA ALA A 152 -0.20 -13.79 -3.61
C ALA A 152 -0.15 -15.22 -4.19
N GLY A 153 -1.32 -15.79 -4.46
CA GLY A 153 -1.43 -17.07 -5.16
C GLY A 153 -0.98 -17.02 -6.61
N ARG A 154 -0.80 -15.81 -7.18
CA ARG A 154 -0.31 -15.60 -8.54
C ARG A 154 0.69 -14.45 -8.61
N ASP A 155 0.26 -13.20 -8.55
CA ASP A 155 1.12 -12.04 -8.87
C ASP A 155 1.14 -10.98 -7.77
N ILE A 156 2.28 -10.32 -7.57
CA ILE A 156 2.38 -9.06 -6.80
C ILE A 156 2.87 -7.96 -7.74
N THR A 157 2.09 -6.88 -7.85
CA THR A 157 2.46 -5.70 -8.65
C THR A 157 2.49 -4.47 -7.78
N LEU A 158 3.65 -3.82 -7.71
CA LEU A 158 3.81 -2.49 -7.13
C LEU A 158 4.02 -1.52 -8.29
N SER A 159 3.09 -0.60 -8.49
CA SER A 159 3.22 0.44 -9.51
C SER A 159 3.04 1.80 -8.88
N SER A 160 3.58 2.82 -9.51
CA SER A 160 3.16 4.18 -9.14
C SER A 160 1.74 4.49 -9.62
N SER A 161 1.17 5.57 -9.10
CA SER A 161 -0.05 6.22 -9.59
C SER A 161 0.24 7.66 -10.02
N GLN A 162 -0.66 8.25 -10.79
CA GLN A 162 -0.60 9.65 -11.19
C GLN A 162 -1.79 10.40 -10.61
N TYR A 163 -1.63 11.70 -10.39
CA TYR A 163 -2.76 12.57 -10.04
C TYR A 163 -3.82 12.51 -11.14
N GLN A 164 -5.09 12.56 -10.76
CA GLN A 164 -6.20 12.67 -11.71
C GLN A 164 -6.51 14.14 -12.01
N GLY A 165 -6.92 14.43 -13.25
CA GLY A 165 -7.43 15.74 -13.65
C GLY A 165 -6.36 16.80 -13.95
N LEU A 166 -5.14 16.39 -14.29
CA LEU A 166 -4.16 17.36 -14.78
C LEU A 166 -4.52 17.86 -16.19
N PRO A 167 -4.27 19.15 -16.49
CA PRO A 167 -4.26 19.64 -17.86
C PRO A 167 -3.29 18.85 -18.74
N ALA A 168 -3.64 18.67 -20.01
CA ALA A 168 -2.76 18.05 -20.99
C ALA A 168 -1.41 18.79 -21.05
N GLY A 169 -0.30 18.05 -20.89
CA GLY A 169 1.06 18.60 -20.90
C GLY A 169 1.62 19.00 -19.53
N ALA A 170 0.85 18.91 -18.45
CA ALA A 170 1.37 19.15 -17.10
C ALA A 170 2.25 17.98 -16.61
N SER A 171 3.42 18.29 -16.05
CA SER A 171 4.25 17.31 -15.35
C SER A 171 3.61 16.98 -14.00
N ALA A 172 3.01 15.80 -13.87
CA ALA A 172 2.42 15.34 -12.62
C ALA A 172 3.49 14.76 -11.69
N PRO A 173 3.43 15.03 -10.37
CA PRO A 173 4.21 14.25 -9.42
C PRO A 173 3.74 12.79 -9.50
N THR A 174 4.69 11.87 -9.65
CA THR A 174 4.41 10.43 -9.58
C THR A 174 4.23 10.03 -8.12
N LEU A 175 3.13 9.34 -7.81
CA LEU A 175 2.89 8.75 -6.50
C LEU A 175 3.47 7.34 -6.51
N ALA A 176 4.72 7.20 -6.09
CA ALA A 176 5.37 5.90 -5.98
C ALA A 176 4.68 5.03 -4.93
N THR A 177 4.56 3.73 -5.19
CA THR A 177 4.20 2.77 -4.14
C THR A 177 5.41 2.56 -3.23
N ARG A 178 5.20 2.61 -1.92
CA ARG A 178 6.26 2.37 -0.94
C ARG A 178 5.83 1.33 0.08
N ILE A 179 6.71 0.38 0.37
CA ILE A 179 6.58 -0.57 1.47
C ILE A 179 7.76 -0.36 2.40
N ALA A 180 7.50 0.00 3.66
CA ALA A 180 8.50 0.17 4.69
C ALA A 180 8.21 -0.76 5.87
N ALA A 181 9.09 -1.72 6.12
CA ALA A 181 9.05 -2.60 7.28
C ALA A 181 10.19 -2.25 8.24
N GLY A 182 9.92 -2.12 9.54
CA GLY A 182 10.95 -1.89 10.54
C GLY A 182 11.81 -3.13 10.84
N GLN A 183 11.33 -4.32 10.48
CA GLN A 183 12.10 -5.56 10.48
C GLN A 183 12.19 -6.12 9.06
N ASN A 184 11.55 -7.25 8.76
CA ASN A 184 11.62 -7.89 7.46
C ASN A 184 10.48 -7.43 6.55
N ALA A 185 10.78 -7.23 5.26
CA ALA A 185 9.77 -7.08 4.22
C ALA A 185 9.81 -8.34 3.33
N VAL A 186 8.72 -9.09 3.27
CA VAL A 186 8.65 -10.36 2.51
C VAL A 186 7.50 -10.28 1.51
N LEU A 187 7.83 -10.36 0.22
CA LEU A 187 6.88 -10.44 -0.88
C LEU A 187 7.01 -11.80 -1.56
N ASN A 188 5.96 -12.61 -1.53
CA ASN A 188 5.93 -13.94 -2.12
C ASN A 188 4.80 -14.05 -3.15
N ALA A 189 5.14 -14.24 -4.41
CA ALA A 189 4.17 -14.52 -5.46
C ALA A 189 4.45 -15.91 -6.04
N ARG A 190 3.42 -16.74 -6.22
CA ARG A 190 3.62 -18.07 -6.85
C ARG A 190 3.98 -17.98 -8.34
N ARG A 191 3.72 -16.83 -8.97
CA ARG A 191 4.02 -16.57 -10.38
C ARG A 191 4.96 -15.38 -10.48
N ASP A 192 4.45 -14.15 -10.56
CA ASP A 192 5.32 -13.02 -10.91
C ASP A 192 5.35 -11.93 -9.83
N ILE A 193 6.49 -11.25 -9.69
CA ILE A 193 6.61 -10.00 -8.93
C ILE A 193 7.06 -8.90 -9.89
N THR A 194 6.30 -7.81 -9.96
CA THR A 194 6.62 -6.64 -10.78
C THR A 194 6.71 -5.39 -9.91
N LEU A 195 7.81 -4.67 -10.04
CA LEU A 195 8.03 -3.36 -9.43
C LEU A 195 8.17 -2.30 -10.54
N ASP A 196 7.30 -1.29 -10.54
CA ASP A 196 7.38 -0.10 -11.39
C ASP A 196 7.37 1.16 -10.52
N ARG A 197 8.51 1.85 -10.46
CA ARG A 197 8.69 3.10 -9.70
C ARG A 197 8.19 2.98 -8.27
N SER A 198 8.62 1.91 -7.61
CA SER A 198 8.19 1.55 -6.26
C SER A 198 9.36 1.17 -5.36
N THR A 199 9.29 1.48 -4.08
CA THR A 199 10.37 1.19 -3.12
C THR A 199 9.93 0.18 -2.06
N VAL A 200 10.74 -0.85 -1.82
CA VAL A 200 10.60 -1.79 -0.70
C VAL A 200 11.79 -1.62 0.23
N THR A 201 11.55 -1.24 1.47
CA THR A 201 12.57 -1.06 2.51
C THR A 201 12.28 -1.96 3.70
N ALA A 202 13.32 -2.63 4.19
CA ALA A 202 13.29 -3.47 5.38
C ALA A 202 14.39 -3.01 6.35
N GLY A 203 14.03 -2.84 7.62
CA GLY A 203 14.96 -2.55 8.71
C GLY A 203 15.86 -3.74 9.08
N ASN A 204 15.62 -4.92 8.50
CA ASN A 204 16.46 -6.12 8.55
C ASN A 204 16.65 -6.69 7.13
N SER A 205 15.80 -7.65 6.73
CA SER A 205 15.94 -8.36 5.45
C SER A 205 14.77 -8.07 4.52
N ALA A 206 15.06 -7.71 3.27
CA ALA A 206 14.07 -7.59 2.21
C ALA A 206 14.13 -8.84 1.32
N VAL A 207 13.03 -9.59 1.26
CA VAL A 207 12.93 -10.85 0.51
C VAL A 207 11.80 -10.75 -0.50
N LEU A 208 12.12 -10.88 -1.79
CA LEU A 208 11.14 -10.90 -2.88
C LEU A 208 11.30 -12.21 -3.66
N ALA A 209 10.32 -13.10 -3.56
CA ALA A 209 10.35 -14.40 -4.21
C ALA A 209 9.20 -14.56 -5.20
N ALA A 210 9.54 -14.65 -6.48
CA ALA A 210 8.64 -14.96 -7.57
C ALA A 210 8.80 -16.44 -7.97
N GLY A 211 7.68 -17.17 -8.05
CA GLY A 211 7.71 -18.57 -8.50
C GLY A 211 8.01 -18.74 -9.99
N ARG A 212 7.93 -17.66 -10.78
CA ARG A 212 8.27 -17.56 -12.19
C ARG A 212 9.11 -16.32 -12.46
N ASP A 213 8.53 -15.16 -12.77
CA ASP A 213 9.32 -14.00 -13.21
C ASP A 213 9.40 -12.89 -12.16
N PHE A 214 10.57 -12.29 -11.99
CA PHE A 214 10.75 -11.03 -11.28
C PHE A 214 11.12 -9.93 -12.28
N VAL A 215 10.40 -8.82 -12.24
CA VAL A 215 10.69 -7.63 -13.06
C VAL A 215 10.77 -6.38 -12.17
N GLY A 216 11.98 -5.82 -12.04
CA GLY A 216 12.21 -4.50 -11.46
C GLY A 216 12.45 -3.45 -12.55
N GLY A 217 11.53 -2.49 -12.70
CA GLY A 217 11.57 -1.42 -13.70
C GLY A 217 11.92 -0.03 -13.14
N GLY A 218 12.74 0.72 -13.91
CA GLY A 218 13.23 2.09 -13.62
C GLY A 218 14.36 2.12 -12.58
N HIS A 219 15.35 3.04 -12.70
CA HIS A 219 16.57 3.19 -11.85
C HIS A 219 16.66 2.22 -10.66
N GLY A 220 16.94 0.96 -10.98
CA GLY A 220 16.91 -0.13 -10.02
C GLY A 220 18.12 -0.11 -9.11
N ALA A 221 17.99 0.39 -7.88
CA ALA A 221 19.02 0.20 -6.85
C ALA A 221 18.60 -0.96 -5.93
N VAL A 222 19.35 -2.06 -6.00
CA VAL A 222 19.29 -3.16 -5.04
C VAL A 222 20.52 -3.02 -4.16
N GLY A 223 20.36 -2.83 -2.86
CA GLY A 223 21.50 -2.54 -1.99
C GLY A 223 21.26 -2.81 -0.52
N ARG A 224 22.34 -3.16 0.19
CA ARG A 224 22.41 -3.13 1.65
C ARG A 224 22.58 -1.68 2.13
N ALA A 225 21.81 -1.27 3.14
CA ALA A 225 21.97 0.04 3.75
C ALA A 225 23.11 0.01 4.78
N ASP A 226 24.35 0.21 4.33
CA ASP A 226 25.55 0.21 5.19
C ASP A 226 25.69 1.54 5.97
N GLY A 227 24.73 1.83 6.85
CA GLY A 227 24.78 2.98 7.77
C GLY A 227 24.57 4.37 7.15
N GLY A 228 24.62 4.50 5.83
CA GLY A 228 24.13 5.64 5.07
C GLY A 228 22.78 5.30 4.44
N GLN A 229 21.75 6.11 4.69
CA GLN A 229 20.53 6.05 3.87
C GLN A 229 20.97 6.10 2.41
N CYS A 230 20.56 5.14 1.56
CA CYS A 230 20.62 5.36 0.11
C CYS A 230 19.76 6.60 -0.14
N ARG A 231 20.38 7.78 -0.19
CA ARG A 231 19.68 9.04 -0.37
C ARG A 231 19.08 8.94 -1.77
N PRO A 232 17.75 8.97 -1.93
CA PRO A 232 17.18 9.11 -3.25
C PRO A 232 17.74 10.42 -3.81
N GLY A 233 18.59 10.34 -4.83
CA GLY A 233 18.98 11.51 -5.60
C GLY A 233 17.71 12.23 -6.03
N ARG A 234 17.74 13.56 -6.10
CA ARG A 234 16.63 14.30 -6.72
C ARG A 234 16.46 13.75 -8.14
N GLY A 235 15.40 13.00 -8.40
CA GLY A 235 15.09 12.45 -9.73
C GLY A 235 15.11 10.94 -9.89
N VAL A 236 15.35 10.13 -8.84
CA VAL A 236 15.30 8.66 -8.99
C VAL A 236 13.86 8.18 -9.20
N MET A 237 13.44 8.06 -10.47
CA MET A 237 12.17 7.50 -10.92
C MET A 237 12.28 5.98 -11.16
N GLY A 238 12.85 5.25 -10.20
CA GLY A 238 13.11 3.82 -10.32
C GLY A 238 12.54 2.97 -9.20
N SER A 239 12.55 1.65 -9.40
CA SER A 239 12.15 0.69 -8.37
C SER A 239 13.33 0.35 -7.46
N GLN A 240 13.13 0.34 -6.15
CA GLN A 240 14.22 0.10 -5.19
C GLN A 240 13.88 -1.03 -4.24
N VAL A 241 14.86 -1.85 -3.89
CA VAL A 241 14.76 -2.85 -2.81
C VAL A 241 15.95 -2.67 -1.87
N VAL A 242 15.68 -2.39 -0.60
CA VAL A 242 16.69 -2.07 0.42
C VAL A 242 16.44 -2.89 1.68
N GLY A 243 17.49 -3.53 2.18
CA GLY A 243 17.55 -4.17 3.49
C GLY A 243 18.77 -3.68 4.24
N THR A 244 18.71 -3.58 5.57
CA THR A 244 19.88 -3.19 6.37
C THR A 244 20.84 -4.36 6.57
N ARG A 245 20.33 -5.60 6.56
CA ARG A 245 21.11 -6.82 6.78
C ARG A 245 21.20 -7.65 5.52
N ASP A 246 20.07 -8.00 4.90
CA ASP A 246 20.06 -8.85 3.70
C ASP A 246 19.06 -8.34 2.66
N VAL A 247 19.41 -8.50 1.38
CA VAL A 247 18.47 -8.36 0.27
C VAL A 247 18.54 -9.63 -0.55
N ALA A 248 17.41 -10.33 -0.66
CA ALA A 248 17.28 -11.54 -1.45
C ALA A 248 16.14 -11.38 -2.46
N ILE A 249 16.46 -11.51 -3.75
CA ILE A 249 15.49 -11.51 -4.83
C ILE A 249 15.65 -12.81 -5.60
N ALA A 250 14.59 -13.60 -5.69
CA ALA A 250 14.59 -14.90 -6.35
C ALA A 250 13.45 -15.00 -7.36
N ALA A 251 13.76 -15.59 -8.52
CA ALA A 251 12.83 -15.92 -9.58
C ALA A 251 13.24 -17.27 -10.18
N ASN A 252 12.31 -18.20 -10.36
CA ASN A 252 12.62 -19.49 -10.99
C ASN A 252 12.70 -19.39 -12.54
N GLY A 253 12.10 -18.35 -13.10
CA GLY A 253 12.15 -17.98 -14.51
C GLY A 253 13.09 -16.79 -14.70
N THR A 254 12.56 -15.71 -15.24
CA THR A 254 13.36 -14.53 -15.58
C THR A 254 13.56 -13.64 -14.36
N LEU A 255 14.81 -13.29 -14.06
CA LEU A 255 15.16 -12.20 -13.16
C LEU A 255 15.60 -10.98 -14.00
N SER A 256 14.72 -9.99 -14.16
CA SER A 256 15.02 -8.75 -14.88
C SER A 256 15.12 -7.57 -13.92
N ILE A 257 16.31 -6.95 -13.84
CA ILE A 257 16.55 -5.72 -13.06
C ILE A 257 17.07 -4.67 -14.03
N ASN A 258 16.21 -3.70 -14.38
CA ASN A 258 16.54 -2.67 -15.35
C ASN A 258 17.05 -1.42 -14.62
N ALA A 259 18.38 -1.31 -14.47
CA ALA A 259 19.04 -0.06 -14.07
C ALA A 259 19.35 0.77 -15.32
N ARG A 260 18.80 1.99 -15.42
CA ARG A 260 19.25 2.94 -16.45
C ARG A 260 20.50 3.65 -15.90
N ARG A 261 21.57 3.65 -16.69
CA ARG A 261 22.83 4.37 -16.42
C ARG A 261 22.55 5.86 -16.37
N ASP A 262 22.45 6.42 -15.17
CA ASP A 262 22.72 7.84 -15.00
C ASP A 262 24.24 7.99 -14.98
N HIS A 263 24.74 8.94 -15.77
CA HIS A 263 26.16 9.23 -15.85
C HIS A 263 26.72 9.50 -14.45
N GLU A 264 27.88 8.89 -14.15
CA GLU A 264 28.67 9.06 -12.92
C GLU A 264 28.09 8.39 -11.68
N GLU A 265 28.35 7.09 -11.49
CA GLU A 265 28.93 6.45 -10.28
C GLU A 265 28.95 4.92 -10.50
N ASN A 266 30.08 4.27 -10.21
CA ASN A 266 30.27 2.84 -10.41
C ASN A 266 29.41 2.04 -9.42
N PHE A 267 28.51 1.19 -9.92
CA PHE A 267 27.99 0.05 -9.17
C PHE A 267 28.60 -1.24 -9.72
N GLU A 268 29.32 -1.96 -8.87
CA GLU A 268 29.71 -3.35 -9.14
C GLU A 268 28.45 -4.23 -9.08
N LEU A 269 28.08 -4.79 -10.24
CA LEU A 269 27.19 -5.95 -10.29
C LEU A 269 27.94 -7.14 -9.70
N LEU A 270 27.66 -7.49 -8.44
CA LEU A 270 28.05 -8.78 -7.88
C LEU A 270 27.26 -9.88 -8.60
N GLN A 271 27.85 -10.43 -9.66
CA GLN A 271 27.38 -11.66 -10.28
C GLN A 271 27.65 -12.81 -9.31
N PHE A 272 26.61 -13.37 -8.69
CA PHE A 272 26.72 -14.65 -8.01
C PHE A 272 26.84 -15.74 -9.09
N HIS A 273 28.06 -16.24 -9.30
CA HIS A 273 28.25 -17.53 -9.97
C HIS A 273 27.70 -18.61 -9.04
N GLN A 274 26.73 -19.37 -9.56
CA GLN A 274 26.26 -20.59 -8.94
C GLN A 274 27.35 -21.64 -9.22
N ASP A 275 28.18 -21.91 -8.22
CA ASP A 275 29.29 -22.85 -8.32
C ASP A 275 28.71 -24.27 -8.28
N ASP A 276 28.36 -24.81 -9.46
CA ASP A 276 27.98 -26.21 -9.61
C ASP A 276 29.23 -27.07 -9.43
N GLY A 277 29.27 -27.76 -8.29
CA GLY A 277 30.42 -28.51 -7.84
C GLY A 277 30.88 -29.57 -8.84
N HIS A 278 32.19 -29.59 -9.10
CA HIS A 278 32.90 -30.81 -9.47
C HIS A 278 34.19 -30.93 -8.67
N ARG A 279 34.36 -32.14 -8.13
CA ARG A 279 35.43 -32.62 -7.26
C ARG A 279 36.79 -32.41 -7.91
N VAL A 280 37.75 -31.93 -7.12
CA VAL A 280 39.18 -32.04 -7.42
C VAL A 280 39.61 -33.44 -7.04
N GLU A 281 40.05 -34.24 -8.01
CA GLU A 281 40.93 -35.37 -7.77
C GLU A 281 42.31 -35.07 -8.35
N VAL A 282 43.28 -35.23 -7.44
CA VAL A 282 44.76 -35.19 -7.50
C VAL A 282 45.43 -33.83 -7.71
#